data_AF-A0A935YWU5-F1
#
_entry.id   AF-A0A935YWU5-F1
#
_cell.length_a   1.000
_cell.length_b   1.000
_cell.length_c   1.000
_cell.angle_alpha   90.00
_cell.angle_beta   90.00
_cell.angle_gamma   90.00
#
_symmetry.space_group_name_H-M   'P 1'
#
loop_
_entity.id
_entity.type
_entity.pdbx_description
1 polymer ?
#
loop_
_entity_poly.entity_id
_entity_poly.type
_entity_poly.pdbx_seq_one_letter_code
_entity_poly.pdbx_strand_id
1 'polypeptide(L)' 'MGCASMGFGTDTPKLVGTASFDHGCPKERVQVVSEEPGSMGVTMYVLDVCGVKKKYKRAGTLYYDAEKGDPMPK' A
#
# COMPACT_ATOMS: atom_id res chain seq x y z
N MET A 1 -16.18 14.47 -20.52
CA MET A 1 -16.45 13.49 -19.44
C MET A 1 -15.62 12.25 -19.74
N GLY A 2 -14.79 11.66 -18.89
CA GLY A 2 -14.50 11.81 -17.47
C GLY A 2 -13.75 10.53 -17.07
N CYS A 3 -12.59 10.69 -16.41
CA CYS A 3 -11.86 9.68 -15.64
C CYS A 3 -11.58 8.31 -16.32
N ALA A 4 -10.60 8.28 -17.23
CA ALA A 4 -9.90 7.04 -17.54
C ALA A 4 -9.03 6.67 -16.34
N SER A 5 -9.44 5.61 -15.65
CA SER A 5 -8.82 4.96 -14.51
C SER A 5 -7.30 4.95 -14.61
N MET A 6 -6.65 5.82 -13.83
CA MET A 6 -5.21 5.79 -13.61
C MET A 6 -4.92 4.49 -12.88
N GLY A 7 -4.59 3.44 -13.63
CA GLY A 7 -4.26 2.13 -13.12
C GLY A 7 -3.02 2.24 -12.24
N PHE A 8 -3.24 2.29 -10.92
CA PHE A 8 -2.19 2.07 -9.94
C PHE A 8 -1.43 0.80 -10.33
N GLY A 9 -0.10 0.91 -10.42
CA GLY A 9 0.76 0.00 -11.18
C GLY A 9 0.62 -1.49 -10.85
N THR A 10 1.20 -2.33 -11.71
CA THR A 10 1.20 -3.81 -11.69
C THR A 10 1.56 -4.47 -10.36
N ASP A 11 2.14 -3.72 -9.42
CA ASP A 11 2.54 -4.14 -8.08
C ASP A 11 1.45 -3.96 -6.99
N THR A 12 0.35 -3.27 -7.32
CA THR A 12 -0.81 -3.01 -6.45
C THR A 12 -1.49 -4.27 -5.87
N PRO A 13 -1.63 -5.41 -6.59
CA PRO A 13 -2.38 -6.56 -6.08
C PRO A 13 -1.77 -7.20 -4.82
N LYS A 14 -0.43 -7.23 -4.73
CA LYS A 14 0.28 -7.77 -3.56
C LYS A 14 0.10 -6.87 -2.36
N LEU A 15 0.30 -5.56 -2.54
CA LEU A 15 0.09 -4.55 -1.51
C LEU A 15 -1.34 -4.58 -0.95
N VAL A 16 -2.34 -4.61 -1.82
CA VAL A 16 -3.76 -4.73 -1.44
C VAL A 16 -4.02 -6.02 -0.66
N GLY A 17 -3.40 -7.13 -1.09
CA GLY A 17 -3.49 -8.41 -0.39
C GLY A 17 -2.88 -8.37 1.01
N THR A 18 -1.69 -7.78 1.15
CA THR A 18 -1.04 -7.59 2.45
C THR A 18 -1.89 -6.72 3.37
N ALA A 19 -2.33 -5.55 2.90
CA ALA A 19 -3.15 -4.65 3.72
C ALA A 19 -4.50 -5.25 4.10
N SER A 20 -5.10 -6.04 3.22
CA SER A 20 -6.31 -6.81 3.50
C SER A 20 -6.09 -7.80 4.65
N PHE A 21 -5.00 -8.56 4.61
CA PHE A 21 -4.65 -9.53 5.65
C PHE A 21 -4.29 -8.85 6.98
N ASP A 22 -3.41 -7.84 6.94
CA ASP A 22 -2.87 -7.14 8.10
C ASP A 22 -3.92 -6.40 8.95
N HIS A 23 -5.05 -6.04 8.33
CA HIS A 23 -6.14 -5.30 8.98
C HIS A 23 -7.47 -6.06 8.98
N GLY A 24 -7.51 -7.30 8.47
CA GLY A 24 -8.75 -8.08 8.37
C GLY A 24 -9.84 -7.39 7.52
N CYS A 25 -9.44 -6.59 6.53
CA CYS A 25 -10.34 -5.85 5.65
C CYS A 25 -10.45 -6.57 4.29
N PRO A 26 -11.64 -6.79 3.71
CA PRO A 26 -11.75 -7.42 2.39
C PRO A 26 -11.04 -6.59 1.31
N LYS A 27 -10.35 -7.25 0.38
CA LYS A 27 -9.54 -6.60 -0.68
C LYS A 27 -10.32 -5.54 -1.48
N GLU A 28 -11.62 -5.77 -1.69
CA GLU A 28 -12.52 -4.85 -2.39
C GLU A 28 -12.70 -3.50 -1.68
N ARG A 29 -12.45 -3.48 -0.35
CA ARG A 29 -12.50 -2.30 0.51
C ARG A 29 -11.11 -1.74 0.84
N VAL A 30 -10.10 -2.17 0.09
CA VAL A 30 -8.74 -1.66 0.16
C VAL A 30 -8.42 -0.95 -1.14
N GLN A 31 -8.14 0.34 -1.06
CA GLN A 31 -7.85 1.17 -2.22
C GLN A 31 -6.50 1.84 -2.05
N VAL A 32 -5.66 1.83 -3.09
CA VAL A 32 -4.46 2.66 -3.10
C VAL A 32 -4.90 4.09 -3.44
N VAL A 33 -4.64 5.00 -2.52
CA VAL A 33 -4.97 6.43 -2.63
C VAL A 33 -3.83 7.20 -3.29
N SER A 34 -2.59 6.84 -2.94
CA SER A 34 -1.40 7.51 -3.46
C SER A 34 -0.19 6.58 -3.41
N GLU A 35 0.73 6.79 -4.35
CA GLU A 35 2.05 6.19 -4.39
C GLU A 35 3.07 7.33 -4.43
N GLU A 36 4.00 7.34 -3.47
CA GLU A 36 5.04 8.35 -3.34
C GLU A 36 6.42 7.67 -3.33
N PRO A 37 7.37 8.13 -4.15
CA PRO A 37 8.74 7.65 -4.05
C PRO A 37 9.33 8.10 -2.70
N GLY A 38 9.75 7.14 -1.88
CA GLY A 38 10.45 7.42 -0.63
C GLY A 38 11.97 7.52 -0.83
N SER A 39 12.67 7.81 0.26
CA SER A 39 14.14 7.86 0.28
C SER A 39 14.75 6.45 0.29
N MET A 40 15.96 6.29 -0.24
CA MET A 40 16.74 5.03 -0.18
C MET A 40 16.06 3.81 -0.83
N GLY A 41 15.37 3.99 -1.97
CA GLY A 41 14.78 2.87 -2.72
C GLY A 41 13.54 2.25 -2.07
N VAL A 42 12.97 2.93 -1.08
CA VAL A 42 11.68 2.57 -0.46
C VAL A 42 10.58 3.32 -1.18
N THR A 43 9.54 2.64 -1.63
CA THR A 43 8.32 3.30 -2.13
C THR A 43 7.30 3.37 -1.01
N MET A 44 6.67 4.53 -0.83
CA MET A 44 5.58 4.72 0.12
C MET A 44 4.23 4.66 -0.60
N TYR A 45 3.26 4.04 0.04
CA TYR A 45 1.90 3.90 -0.45
C TYR A 45 0.94 4.40 0.63
N VAL A 46 -0.04 5.20 0.23
CA VAL A 46 -1.16 5.56 1.08
C VAL A 46 -2.35 4.74 0.60
N LEU A 47 -2.94 3.97 1.51
CA LEU A 47 -4.11 3.15 1.25
C LEU A 47 -5.28 3.64 2.08
N ASP A 48 -6.48 3.54 1.53
CA ASP A 48 -7.72 3.52 2.28
C ASP A 48 -8.07 2.05 2.55
N VAL A 49 -8.02 1.65 3.82
CA VAL A 49 -8.34 0.31 4.28
C VAL A 49 -9.62 0.42 5.10
N CYS A 50 -10.75 0.01 4.52
CA CYS A 50 -12.06 0.02 5.19
C CYS A 50 -12.49 1.40 5.72
N GLY A 51 -12.08 2.49 5.07
CA GLY A 51 -12.36 3.88 5.47
C GLY A 51 -11.28 4.50 6.36
N VAL A 52 -10.19 3.77 6.63
CA VAL A 52 -9.07 4.24 7.45
C VAL A 52 -7.83 4.39 6.58
N LYS A 53 -7.25 5.58 6.58
CA LYS A 53 -6.00 5.83 5.86
C LYS A 53 -4.84 5.11 6.55
N LYS A 54 -4.14 4.27 5.80
CA LYS A 54 -2.96 3.53 6.22
C LYS A 54 -1.78 3.82 5.31
N LYS A 55 -0.58 3.84 5.90
CA LYS A 55 0.67 4.06 5.14
C LYS A 55 1.41 2.74 5.06
N TYR A 56 1.72 2.31 3.85
CA TYR A 56 2.52 1.13 3.58
C TYR A 56 3.83 1.55 2.94
N LYS A 57 4.86 0.74 3.15
CA LYS A 57 6.15 0.89 2.49
C LYS A 57 6.49 -0.38 1.73
N ARG A 58 7.23 -0.22 0.64
CA ARG A 58 7.86 -1.31 -0.09
C ARG A 58 9.36 -1.31 0.15
N ALA A 59 9.86 -2.38 0.75
CA ALA A 59 11.28 -2.68 0.85
C ALA A 59 11.59 -3.90 -0.02
N GLY A 60 12.24 -3.67 -1.17
CA GLY A 60 12.48 -4.72 -2.17
C GLY A 60 11.17 -5.27 -2.75
N THR A 61 10.80 -6.50 -2.36
CA THR A 61 9.57 -7.19 -2.82
C THR A 61 8.49 -7.29 -1.74
N LEU A 62 8.76 -6.80 -0.53
CA LEU A 62 7.86 -6.87 0.62
C LEU A 62 7.11 -5.56 0.82
N TYR A 63 5.84 -5.67 1.18
CA TYR A 63 5.01 -4.55 1.63
C TYR A 63 4.74 -4.69 3.13
N TYR A 64 4.78 -3.57 3.86
CA TYR A 64 4.53 -3.56 5.30
C TYR A 64 3.87 -2.26 5.73
N ASP A 65 3.03 -2.36 6.77
CA ASP A 65 2.42 -1.21 7.43
C ASP A 65 3.51 -0.38 8.11
N ALA A 66 3.66 0.87 7.67
CA ALA A 66 4.66 1.80 8.19
C ALA A 66 4.43 2.15 9.66
N GLU A 67 3.19 2.00 10.18
CA GLU A 67 2.87 2.22 11.59
C GLU A 67 3.30 1.04 12.47
N LYS A 68 3.44 -0.17 11.90
CA LYS A 68 3.83 -1.38 12.65
C LYS A 68 5.35 -1.58 12.76
N GLY A 69 6.14 -0.70 12.14
CA GLY A 69 7.60 -0.74 12.15
C GLY A 69 8.21 -1.45 10.93
N ASP A 70 9.50 -1.23 10.70
CA ASP A 70 10.24 -1.82 9.60
C ASP A 70 10.57 -3.30 9.91
N PRO A 71 10.19 -4.27 9.04
CA PRO A 71 10.46 -5.69 9.28
C PRO A 71 11.93 -6.07 9.07
N MET A 72 12.75 -5.17 8.52
CA MET A 72 14.19 -5.34 8.41
C MET A 72 14.90 -4.49 9.48
N PRO A 73 15.41 -5.09 10.57
CA PRO A 73 16.37 -4.40 11.42
C PRO A 73 17.64 -4.08 10.61
N LYS A 74 18.21 -2.89 10.83
CA LYS A 74 19.49 -2.47 10.24
C LYS A 74 20.63 -3.42 10.61
#